data_AF-A0A7X7UYX8-F1
#
_entry.id   AF-A0A7X7UYX8-F1
#
_cell.length_a   1.000
_cell.length_b   1.000
_cell.length_c   1.000
_cell.angle_alpha   90.00
_cell.angle_beta   90.00
_cell.angle_gamma   90.00
#
_symmetry.space_group_name_H-M   'P 1'
#
loop_
_entity.id
_entity.type
_entity.pdbx_description
1 polymer ?
#
loop_
_entity_poly.entity_id
_entity_poly.type
_entity_poly.pdbx_seq_one_letter_code
_entity_poly.pdbx_strand_id
1 'polypeptide(L)'
;MNTKNLVFTLLLSALVLWGCGKDTNDNNSNVEKVVPVEITKINDSEIMSDLTFVGTLSAWKEANLAAQTTARIRKIYVDAGSRVSEGQLLFEMDDTQLAQMKIQLQIAKDNFDRMKPLYDSKSISQSQWDQVKAAYETAEKSYNL
;
A
#
# COMPACT_ATOMS: atom_id res chain seq x y z
N MET A 1 110.54 -38.07 52.37
CA MET A 1 110.23 -36.92 53.25
C MET A 1 110.20 -35.69 52.35
N ASN A 2 109.07 -35.01 52.13
CA ASN A 2 108.67 -33.89 52.98
C ASN A 2 107.18 -33.55 52.80
N THR A 3 106.35 -34.18 53.63
CA THR A 3 105.19 -33.69 54.43
C THR A 3 104.18 -32.64 53.92
N LYS A 4 104.33 -31.99 52.74
CA LYS A 4 103.40 -30.95 52.28
C LYS A 4 102.28 -31.45 51.35
N ASN A 5 102.49 -32.54 50.61
CA ASN A 5 101.49 -33.10 49.68
C ASN A 5 100.54 -34.13 50.31
N LEU A 6 100.75 -34.52 51.59
CA LEU A 6 99.90 -35.47 52.32
C LEU A 6 98.78 -34.75 53.10
N VAL A 7 98.97 -33.46 53.42
CA VAL A 7 97.93 -32.60 54.03
C VAL A 7 96.89 -32.17 52.99
N PHE A 8 97.29 -32.01 51.73
CA PHE A 8 96.40 -31.56 50.65
C PHE A 8 95.41 -32.64 50.18
N THR A 9 95.77 -33.92 50.28
CA THR A 9 94.87 -35.05 49.99
C THR A 9 93.91 -35.38 51.13
N LEU A 10 94.21 -35.00 52.38
CA LEU A 10 93.30 -35.15 53.52
C LEU A 10 92.22 -34.05 53.57
N LEU A 11 92.51 -32.85 53.06
CA LEU A 11 91.58 -31.72 53.03
C LEU A 11 90.49 -31.86 51.95
N LEU A 12 90.75 -32.63 50.89
CA LEU A 12 89.81 -32.85 49.77
C LEU A 12 88.78 -33.97 50.06
N SER A 13 89.02 -34.80 51.08
CA SER A 13 88.11 -35.87 51.52
C SER A 13 87.02 -35.40 52.48
N ALA A 14 87.14 -34.19 53.05
CA ALA A 14 86.17 -33.64 54.02
C ALA A 14 84.97 -32.94 53.35
N LEU A 15 85.00 -32.70 52.04
CA LEU A 15 83.95 -31.97 51.31
C LEU A 15 82.81 -32.86 50.74
N VAL A 16 82.88 -34.18 50.92
CA VAL A 16 81.91 -35.13 50.32
C VAL A 16 80.85 -35.63 51.32
N LEU A 17 80.81 -35.07 52.53
CA LEU A 17 79.89 -35.50 53.61
C LEU A 17 78.71 -34.56 53.91
N TRP A 18 78.41 -33.60 53.03
CA TRP A 18 77.09 -32.93 53.00
C TRP A 18 76.23 -33.50 51.87
N GLY A 19 75.77 -34.73 52.10
CA GLY A 19 74.71 -35.37 51.35
C GLY A 19 73.60 -35.81 52.31
N CYS A 20 72.38 -35.37 52.00
CA CYS A 20 71.07 -35.84 52.51
C CYS A 20 70.37 -34.96 53.58
N GLY A 21 69.36 -34.23 53.11
CA GLY A 21 68.30 -33.59 53.89
C GLY A 21 67.09 -33.37 52.99
N LYS A 22 66.32 -34.44 52.74
CA LYS A 22 65.09 -34.45 51.95
C LYS A 22 63.89 -34.31 52.90
N ASP A 23 63.36 -33.11 53.02
CA ASP A 23 62.04 -32.85 53.62
C ASP A 23 60.97 -33.01 52.54
N THR A 24 60.33 -34.18 52.51
CA THR A 24 59.06 -34.39 51.80
C THR A 24 57.91 -34.02 52.73
N ASN A 25 57.51 -32.75 52.72
CA ASN A 25 56.16 -32.35 53.11
C ASN A 25 55.31 -32.27 51.85
N ASP A 26 54.68 -33.41 51.54
CA ASP A 26 53.71 -33.52 50.46
C ASP A 26 52.41 -32.85 50.92
N ASN A 27 52.04 -31.80 50.20
CA ASN A 27 50.87 -30.98 50.46
C ASN A 27 49.60 -31.78 50.16
N ASN A 28 48.84 -32.17 51.17
CA ASN A 28 47.44 -32.54 50.96
C ASN A 28 46.54 -31.35 51.28
N SER A 29 46.58 -30.36 50.39
CA SER A 29 45.51 -29.41 50.20
C SER A 29 45.00 -29.66 48.79
N ASN A 30 43.85 -30.32 48.68
CA ASN A 30 43.09 -30.41 47.45
C ASN A 30 42.68 -28.98 47.06
N VAL A 31 43.58 -28.27 46.38
CA VAL A 31 43.27 -27.00 45.73
C VAL A 31 42.71 -27.38 44.37
N GLU A 32 41.41 -27.58 44.35
CA GLU A 32 40.64 -27.70 43.12
C GLU A 32 41.07 -26.56 42.18
N LYS A 33 41.62 -26.92 41.02
CA LYS A 33 42.21 -25.97 40.07
C LYS A 33 41.10 -25.11 39.47
N VAL A 34 40.84 -23.96 40.08
CA VAL A 34 39.86 -23.00 39.58
C VAL A 34 40.40 -22.37 38.30
N VAL A 35 39.76 -22.71 37.17
CA VAL A 35 40.03 -22.08 35.88
C VAL A 35 39.15 -20.83 35.81
N PRO A 36 39.74 -19.62 35.77
CA PRO A 36 38.94 -18.40 35.68
C PRO A 36 38.21 -18.40 34.34
N VAL A 37 36.89 -18.18 34.40
CA VAL A 37 36.02 -18.08 33.24
C VAL A 37 35.35 -16.72 33.23
N GLU A 38 35.23 -16.14 32.05
CA GLU A 38 34.47 -14.92 31.85
C GLU A 38 32.99 -15.27 31.71
N ILE A 39 32.16 -14.61 32.53
CA ILE A 39 30.71 -14.81 32.51
C ILE A 39 30.01 -13.50 32.21
N THR A 40 28.85 -13.60 31.57
CA THR A 40 27.92 -12.47 31.37
C THR A 40 26.53 -12.88 31.83
N LYS A 41 25.84 -11.94 32.48
CA LYS A 41 24.46 -12.15 32.94
C LYS A 41 23.50 -11.85 31.78
N ILE A 42 22.72 -12.85 31.39
CA ILE A 42 21.67 -12.69 30.37
C ILE A 42 20.55 -11.84 30.97
N ASN A 43 20.17 -10.79 30.26
CA ASN A 43 19.00 -9.98 30.59
C ASN A 43 17.94 -10.23 29.51
N ASP A 44 16.71 -10.47 29.94
CA ASP A 44 15.59 -10.58 29.02
C ASP A 44 15.29 -9.20 28.43
N SER A 45 15.34 -9.10 27.11
CA SER A 45 14.95 -7.90 26.37
C SER A 45 13.97 -8.28 25.29
N GLU A 46 12.92 -7.49 25.14
CA GLU A 46 11.92 -7.67 24.09
C GLU A 46 12.53 -7.22 22.75
N ILE A 47 12.77 -8.18 21.83
CA ILE A 47 13.33 -7.89 20.51
C ILE A 47 12.18 -7.56 19.56
N MET A 48 11.98 -6.28 19.28
CA MET A 48 11.06 -5.85 18.23
C MET A 48 11.72 -6.08 16.86
N SER A 49 11.13 -6.96 16.05
CA SER A 49 11.55 -7.19 14.67
C SER A 49 10.70 -6.34 13.73
N ASP A 50 11.25 -5.22 13.25
CA ASP A 50 10.57 -4.39 12.27
C ASP A 50 10.72 -4.99 10.86
N LEU A 51 9.60 -5.26 10.20
CA LEU A 51 9.59 -5.69 8.80
C LEU A 51 9.41 -4.47 7.91
N THR A 52 10.42 -4.17 7.10
CA THR A 52 10.36 -3.09 6.11
C THR A 52 9.94 -3.66 4.75
N PHE A 53 8.87 -3.10 4.19
CA PHE A 53 8.38 -3.47 2.87
C PHE A 53 8.46 -2.27 1.92
N VAL A 54 8.78 -2.54 0.66
CA VAL A 54 8.71 -1.55 -0.41
C VAL A 54 7.41 -1.78 -1.18
N GLY A 55 6.66 -0.71 -1.40
CA GLY A 55 5.40 -0.76 -2.13
C GLY A 55 5.26 0.46 -3.04
N THR A 56 4.35 0.34 -4.01
CA THR A 56 4.00 1.43 -4.93
C THR A 56 2.63 1.98 -4.56
N LEU A 57 2.47 3.29 -4.63
CA LEU A 57 1.18 3.93 -4.43
C LEU A 57 0.32 3.80 -5.70
N SER A 58 -0.94 3.43 -5.52
CA SER A 58 -1.95 3.44 -6.57
C SER A 58 -3.12 4.34 -6.18
N ALA A 59 -3.86 4.80 -7.18
CA ALA A 59 -5.07 5.57 -6.94
C ALA A 59 -6.11 4.70 -6.23
N TRP A 60 -6.74 5.23 -5.19
CA TRP A 60 -7.83 4.54 -4.48
C TRP A 60 -9.05 4.32 -5.38
N LYS A 61 -9.35 5.27 -6.26
CA LYS A 61 -10.41 5.23 -7.27
C LYS A 61 -9.95 5.91 -8.54
N GLU A 62 -10.33 5.36 -9.67
CA GLU A 62 -10.09 5.91 -11.00
C GLU A 62 -11.41 5.99 -11.76
N ALA A 63 -11.64 7.10 -12.47
CA ALA A 63 -12.84 7.31 -13.27
C ALA A 63 -12.43 7.81 -14.66
N ASN A 64 -12.74 7.02 -15.68
CA ASN A 64 -12.56 7.40 -17.08
C ASN A 64 -13.86 8.03 -17.58
N LEU A 65 -13.86 9.36 -17.74
CA LEU A 65 -15.03 10.12 -18.16
C LEU A 65 -15.05 10.23 -19.69
N ALA A 66 -16.19 9.92 -20.28
CA ALA A 66 -16.47 10.11 -21.69
C ALA A 66 -17.84 10.78 -21.86
N ALA A 67 -18.02 11.51 -22.96
CA ALA A 67 -19.31 12.08 -23.30
C ALA A 67 -20.31 10.96 -23.63
N GLN A 68 -21.54 11.08 -23.13
CA GLN A 68 -22.62 10.12 -23.45
C GLN A 68 -23.12 10.27 -24.88
N THR A 69 -23.02 11.48 -25.45
CA THR A 69 -23.47 11.80 -26.79
C THR A 69 -22.35 12.47 -27.57
N THR A 70 -22.33 12.25 -28.88
CA THR A 70 -21.37 12.89 -29.78
C THR A 70 -21.85 14.32 -30.05
N ALA A 71 -21.28 15.29 -29.35
CA ALA A 71 -21.55 16.70 -29.56
C ALA A 71 -20.26 17.52 -29.52
N ARG A 72 -20.29 18.72 -30.12
CA ARG A 72 -19.18 19.65 -30.06
C ARG A 72 -19.08 20.25 -28.65
N ILE A 73 -17.88 20.44 -28.13
CA ILE A 73 -17.68 21.14 -26.85
C ILE A 73 -17.97 22.62 -27.06
N ARG A 74 -18.86 23.17 -26.25
CA ARG A 74 -19.16 24.61 -26.21
C ARG A 74 -18.27 25.34 -25.21
N LYS A 75 -18.02 24.74 -24.04
CA LYS A 75 -17.18 25.35 -23.01
C LYS A 75 -16.47 24.31 -22.14
N ILE A 76 -15.26 24.67 -21.71
CA ILE A 76 -14.44 23.91 -20.75
C ILE A 76 -14.35 24.74 -19.47
N TYR A 77 -14.61 24.13 -18.33
CA TYR A 77 -14.65 24.80 -17.01
C TYR A 77 -13.44 24.47 -16.13
N VAL A 78 -12.61 23.52 -16.53
CA VAL A 78 -11.49 23.01 -15.73
C VAL A 78 -10.24 22.86 -16.57
N ASP A 79 -9.09 23.12 -15.95
CA ASP A 79 -7.78 22.91 -16.56
C ASP A 79 -7.17 21.58 -16.14
N ALA A 80 -6.23 21.07 -16.94
CA ALA A 80 -5.52 19.84 -16.63
C ALA A 80 -4.78 19.93 -15.28
N GLY A 81 -4.96 18.92 -14.42
CA GLY A 81 -4.39 18.87 -13.07
C GLY A 81 -5.23 19.56 -11.99
N SER A 82 -6.36 20.18 -12.34
CA SER A 82 -7.27 20.78 -11.37
C SER A 82 -7.93 19.74 -10.47
N ARG A 83 -8.08 20.07 -9.18
CA ARG A 83 -8.86 19.26 -8.24
C ARG A 83 -10.35 19.54 -8.46
N VAL A 84 -11.14 18.48 -8.63
CA VAL A 84 -12.59 18.57 -8.87
C VAL A 84 -13.37 17.76 -7.84
N SER A 85 -14.62 18.14 -7.59
CA SER A 85 -15.53 17.42 -6.69
C SER A 85 -16.57 16.62 -7.47
N GLU A 86 -17.21 15.65 -6.82
CA GLU A 86 -18.31 14.88 -7.40
C GLU A 86 -19.46 15.81 -7.80
N GLY A 87 -20.01 15.61 -9.01
CA GLY A 87 -21.09 16.44 -9.57
C GLY A 87 -20.65 17.80 -10.13
N GLN A 88 -19.35 18.15 -10.09
CA GLN A 88 -18.87 19.39 -10.67
C GLN A 88 -18.96 19.38 -12.20
N LEU A 89 -19.50 20.46 -12.78
CA LEU A 89 -19.54 20.65 -14.22
C LEU A 89 -18.11 20.85 -14.76
N LEU A 90 -17.65 19.93 -15.61
CA LEU A 90 -16.32 19.97 -16.22
C LEU A 90 -16.37 20.54 -17.63
N PHE A 91 -17.33 20.07 -18.42
CA PHE A 91 -17.50 20.39 -19.83
C PHE A 91 -18.96 20.63 -20.13
N GLU A 92 -19.20 21.54 -21.05
CA GLU A 92 -20.54 21.84 -21.54
C GLU A 92 -20.56 21.65 -23.05
N MET A 93 -21.47 20.79 -23.50
CA MET A 93 -21.64 20.45 -24.89
C MET A 93 -22.59 21.44 -25.58
N ASP A 94 -22.50 21.48 -26.90
CA ASP A 94 -23.44 22.19 -27.76
C ASP A 94 -24.84 21.58 -27.62
N ASP A 95 -25.85 22.43 -27.46
CA ASP A 95 -27.23 22.07 -27.13
C ASP A 95 -28.18 22.14 -28.33
N THR A 96 -27.66 22.37 -29.54
CA THR A 96 -28.47 22.51 -30.77
C THR A 96 -29.35 21.30 -31.03
N GLN A 97 -28.83 20.09 -30.84
CA GLN A 97 -29.59 18.85 -31.01
C GLN A 97 -30.70 18.71 -29.96
N LEU A 98 -30.42 19.07 -28.69
CA LEU A 98 -31.41 19.05 -27.62
C LEU A 98 -32.53 20.08 -27.88
N ALA A 99 -32.17 21.27 -28.35
CA ALA A 99 -33.13 22.30 -28.73
C ALA A 99 -34.04 21.82 -29.88
N GLN A 100 -33.48 21.15 -30.88
CA GLN A 100 -34.26 20.57 -31.98
C GLN A 100 -35.24 19.50 -31.48
N MET A 101 -34.80 18.60 -30.60
CA MET A 101 -35.65 17.56 -30.02
C MET A 101 -36.77 18.15 -29.16
N LYS A 102 -36.48 19.21 -28.39
CA LYS A 102 -37.49 19.95 -27.63
C LYS A 102 -38.57 20.54 -28.53
N ILE A 103 -38.20 21.14 -29.66
CA ILE A 103 -39.15 21.69 -30.63
C ILE A 103 -40.02 20.57 -31.23
N GLN A 104 -39.42 19.44 -31.60
CA GLN A 104 -40.16 18.29 -32.13
C GLN A 104 -41.15 17.71 -31.12
N LEU A 105 -40.73 17.57 -29.86
CA LEU A 105 -41.60 17.15 -28.76
C LEU A 105 -42.77 18.12 -28.59
N GLN A 106 -42.52 19.43 -28.60
CA GLN A 106 -43.58 20.42 -28.48
C GLN A 106 -44.62 20.29 -29.60
N ILE A 107 -44.18 20.15 -30.86
CA ILE A 107 -45.08 19.96 -32.01
C ILE A 107 -45.90 18.67 -31.85
N ALA A 108 -45.26 17.57 -31.46
CA ALA A 108 -45.94 16.29 -31.27
C ALA A 108 -46.95 16.35 -30.11
N LYS A 109 -46.60 17.02 -29.01
CA LYS A 109 -47.47 17.26 -27.85
C LYS A 109 -48.68 18.10 -28.24
N ASP A 110 -48.49 19.20 -28.96
CA ASP A 110 -49.58 20.07 -29.40
C ASP A 110 -50.55 19.31 -30.34
N ASN A 111 -50.03 18.43 -31.20
CA ASN A 111 -50.86 17.56 -32.03
C ASN A 111 -51.64 16.54 -31.19
N PHE A 112 -51.00 15.92 -30.21
CA PHE A 112 -51.64 14.97 -29.29
C PHE A 112 -52.76 15.64 -28.49
N ASP A 113 -52.49 16.81 -27.90
CA ASP A 113 -53.45 17.56 -27.09
C ASP A 113 -54.66 18.01 -27.92
N ARG A 114 -54.46 18.33 -29.22
CA ARG A 114 -55.56 18.64 -30.15
C ARG A 114 -56.35 17.41 -30.58
N MET A 115 -55.69 16.28 -30.85
CA MET A 115 -56.36 15.09 -31.37
C MET A 115 -57.06 14.27 -30.30
N LYS A 116 -56.59 14.36 -29.04
CA LYS A 116 -57.18 13.64 -27.90
C LYS A 116 -58.68 13.93 -27.72
N PRO A 117 -59.15 15.19 -27.61
CA PRO A 117 -60.58 15.46 -27.47
C PRO A 117 -61.38 15.02 -28.70
N LEU A 118 -60.80 15.08 -29.90
CA LEU A 118 -61.46 14.64 -31.13
C LEU A 118 -61.61 13.11 -31.18
N TYR A 119 -60.67 12.36 -30.60
CA TYR A 119 -60.78 10.91 -30.43
C TYR A 119 -61.81 10.56 -29.36
N ASP A 120 -61.76 11.26 -28.22
CA ASP A 120 -62.70 11.09 -27.11
C ASP A 120 -64.15 11.40 -27.56
N SER A 121 -64.34 12.37 -28.46
CA SER A 121 -65.62 12.70 -29.10
C SER A 121 -65.97 11.80 -30.30
N LYS A 122 -65.18 10.75 -30.57
CA LYS A 122 -65.33 9.81 -31.71
C LYS A 122 -65.37 10.48 -33.09
N SER A 123 -64.72 11.64 -33.22
CA SER A 123 -64.68 12.45 -34.44
C SER A 123 -63.50 12.11 -35.37
N ILE A 124 -62.55 11.27 -34.92
CA ILE A 124 -61.43 10.76 -35.72
C ILE A 124 -61.30 9.24 -35.61
N SER A 125 -60.58 8.62 -36.55
CA SER A 125 -60.39 7.17 -36.56
C SER A 125 -59.33 6.73 -35.53
N GLN A 126 -59.42 5.47 -35.08
CA GLN A 126 -58.43 4.88 -34.18
C GLN A 126 -57.02 4.88 -34.80
N SER A 127 -56.91 4.61 -36.10
CA SER A 127 -55.63 4.67 -36.80
C SER A 127 -54.99 6.07 -36.78
N GLN A 128 -55.79 7.14 -36.92
CA GLN A 128 -55.29 8.51 -36.81
C GLN A 128 -54.83 8.84 -35.39
N TRP A 129 -55.58 8.40 -34.38
CA TRP A 129 -55.19 8.56 -32.98
C TRP A 129 -53.89 7.85 -32.66
N ASP A 130 -53.77 6.59 -33.05
CA ASP A 130 -52.58 5.76 -32.79
C ASP A 130 -51.34 6.36 -33.46
N GLN A 131 -51.48 6.94 -34.65
CA GLN A 131 -50.38 7.62 -35.34
C GLN A 131 -49.88 8.87 -34.57
N VAL A 132 -50.80 9.70 -34.07
CA VAL A 132 -50.44 10.91 -33.30
C VAL A 132 -49.85 10.52 -31.95
N LYS A 133 -50.44 9.52 -31.29
CA LYS A 133 -49.93 8.98 -30.02
C LYS A 133 -48.52 8.42 -30.17
N ALA A 134 -48.27 7.59 -31.18
CA ALA A 134 -46.95 7.02 -31.44
C ALA A 134 -45.90 8.10 -31.76
N ALA A 135 -46.28 9.15 -32.49
CA ALA A 135 -45.39 10.28 -32.78
C ALA A 135 -45.01 11.06 -31.50
N TYR A 136 -45.97 11.29 -30.60
CA TYR A 136 -45.72 11.92 -29.31
C TYR A 136 -44.79 11.07 -28.43
N GLU A 137 -45.10 9.78 -28.27
CA GLU A 137 -44.29 8.87 -27.45
C GLU A 137 -42.85 8.76 -27.97
N THR A 138 -42.67 8.71 -29.30
CA THR A 138 -41.33 8.68 -29.92
C THR A 138 -40.53 9.95 -29.62
N ALA A 139 -41.17 11.11 -29.74
CA ALA A 139 -40.52 12.39 -29.46
C ALA A 139 -40.20 12.55 -27.96
N GLU A 140 -41.08 12.07 -27.08
CA GLU A 140 -40.88 12.10 -25.63
C GLU A 140 -39.70 11.22 -25.21
N LYS A 141 -39.61 10.00 -25.76
CA LYS A 141 -38.48 9.10 -25.51
C LYS A 141 -37.16 9.65 -26.03
N SER A 142 -37.19 10.34 -27.16
CA SER A 142 -35.99 10.94 -27.74
C SER A 142 -35.46 12.13 -26.93
N TYR A 143 -36.35 12.91 -26.30
CA TYR A 143 -35.97 14.05 -25.46
C TYR A 143 -35.46 13.65 -24.07
N ASN A 144 -36.00 12.56 -23.49
CA ASN A 144 -35.70 12.10 -22.12
C ASN A 144 -34.52 11.11 -22.05
N LEU A 145 -33.58 11.16 -22.99
CA LEU A 145 -32.35 10.33 -22.98
C LEU A 145 -31.52 10.54 -21.72
#